data_AF-S3WVP1-F1
#
_entry.id   AF-S3WVP1-F1
#
_cell.length_a   1.000
_cell.length_b   1.000
_cell.length_c   1.000
_cell.angle_alpha   90.00
_cell.angle_beta   90.00
_cell.angle_gamma   90.00
#
_symmetry.space_group_name_H-M   'P 1'
#
loop_
_entity.id
_entity.type
_entity.pdbx_description
1 polymer ?
#
loop_
_entity_poly.entity_id
_entity_poly.type
_entity_poly.pdbx_seq_one_letter_code
_entity_poly.pdbx_strand_id
1 'polypeptide(L)'
;MYEKINMVIPDPDVDRLETLGDTFTSYAEALISAEGKISQVIASILEYNSGPAAHQFQLSETSVTSIHSHVQSLIPAGRNTARAYLESAAAAKYAVTTLDGLNQRYDESYNQAVRGGIGKEDEAFITLLVEEASKTMKAIESWATNKINSLFEDVVLPDPFLELMSREDIYKHVDQRIAEEFNEIARNDPERAKRILQKVADDFADSHGLERIPLSFDEADFSNDKVKNSGGYCQVDDNGRRIKIALNPKTLGSAVDKTPRDAGPVENWAPYELLGAVEHEMEHLYQNSGKYDNIPSSMEAEEKARWKRLFQDHLNDKGYAPKPVEVDAREKGRNFANQMSYKDFEELCNQVP
;
A
#
# COMPACT_ATOMS: atom_id res chain seq x y z
N MET A 1 -19.81 -12.03 -44.95
CA MET A 1 -19.76 -13.44 -44.51
C MET A 1 -19.99 -13.56 -43.01
N TYR A 2 -19.40 -12.71 -42.15
CA TYR A 2 -19.63 -12.70 -40.69
C TYR A 2 -21.10 -12.94 -40.27
N GLU A 3 -22.04 -12.16 -40.81
CA GLU A 3 -23.48 -12.32 -40.54
C GLU A 3 -24.02 -13.71 -40.92
N LYS A 4 -23.56 -14.26 -42.05
CA LYS A 4 -24.03 -15.54 -42.61
C LYS A 4 -23.57 -16.73 -41.77
N ILE A 5 -22.43 -16.61 -41.10
CA ILE A 5 -21.88 -17.63 -40.19
C ILE A 5 -22.16 -17.35 -38.71
N ASN A 6 -22.95 -16.31 -38.42
CA ASN A 6 -23.27 -15.82 -37.08
C ASN A 6 -22.00 -15.60 -36.21
N MET A 7 -21.00 -14.94 -36.78
CA MET A 7 -19.76 -14.57 -36.10
C MET A 7 -19.74 -13.06 -35.86
N VAL A 8 -19.35 -12.65 -34.66
CA VAL A 8 -19.18 -11.23 -34.31
C VAL A 8 -17.96 -10.68 -35.04
N ILE A 9 -18.06 -9.45 -35.55
CA ILE A 9 -16.92 -8.77 -36.18
C ILE A 9 -15.88 -8.50 -35.08
N PRO A 10 -14.64 -9.00 -35.22
CA PRO A 10 -13.60 -8.75 -34.23
C PRO A 10 -13.23 -7.27 -34.19
N ASP A 11 -13.32 -6.64 -33.02
CA ASP A 11 -12.93 -5.26 -32.79
C ASP A 11 -12.05 -5.16 -31.52
N PRO A 12 -10.84 -5.75 -31.53
CA PRO A 12 -9.91 -5.60 -30.42
C PRO A 12 -9.34 -4.18 -30.38
N ASP A 13 -9.25 -3.61 -29.18
CA ASP A 13 -8.64 -2.29 -28.94
C ASP A 13 -7.10 -2.39 -29.02
N VAL A 14 -6.58 -2.55 -30.24
CA VAL A 14 -5.15 -2.76 -30.53
C VAL A 14 -4.32 -1.56 -30.05
N ASP A 15 -4.79 -0.34 -30.29
CA ASP A 15 -4.10 0.89 -29.90
C ASP A 15 -3.91 0.96 -28.38
N ARG A 16 -4.93 0.55 -27.61
CA ARG A 16 -4.81 0.45 -26.15
C ARG A 16 -3.82 -0.63 -25.72
N LEU A 17 -3.81 -1.80 -26.38
CA LEU A 17 -2.85 -2.85 -26.07
C LEU A 17 -1.40 -2.40 -26.33
N GLU A 18 -1.15 -1.73 -27.46
CA GLU A 18 0.16 -1.14 -27.78
C GLU A 18 0.55 -0.07 -26.74
N THR A 19 -0.36 0.84 -26.41
CA THR A 19 -0.15 1.89 -25.40
C THR A 19 0.21 1.32 -24.02
N LEU A 20 -0.49 0.26 -23.59
CA LEU A 20 -0.19 -0.43 -22.34
C LEU A 20 1.18 -1.11 -22.39
N GLY A 21 1.51 -1.76 -23.51
CA GLY A 21 2.82 -2.36 -23.74
C GLY A 21 3.97 -1.36 -23.63
N ASP A 22 3.83 -0.19 -24.26
CA ASP A 22 4.81 0.90 -24.20
C ASP A 22 4.92 1.49 -22.79
N THR A 23 3.80 1.61 -22.08
CA THR A 23 3.76 2.08 -20.69
C THR A 23 4.56 1.15 -19.77
N PHE A 24 4.34 -0.16 -19.86
CA PHE A 24 5.09 -1.14 -19.06
C PHE A 24 6.56 -1.24 -19.46
N THR A 25 6.90 -1.00 -20.73
CA THR A 25 8.29 -0.87 -21.18
C THR A 25 8.97 0.32 -20.47
N SER A 26 8.30 1.48 -20.47
CA SER A 26 8.78 2.68 -19.79
C SER A 26 8.95 2.47 -18.28
N TYR A 27 8.03 1.75 -17.63
CA TYR A 27 8.16 1.39 -16.22
C TYR A 27 9.35 0.46 -15.95
N ALA A 28 9.57 -0.55 -16.80
CA ALA A 28 10.72 -1.44 -16.66
C ALA A 28 12.05 -0.68 -16.81
N GLU A 29 12.14 0.28 -17.73
CA GLU A 29 13.31 1.15 -17.90
C GLU A 29 13.55 2.06 -16.69
N ALA A 30 12.49 2.66 -16.15
CA ALA A 30 12.56 3.45 -14.94
C ALA A 30 13.05 2.62 -13.74
N LEU A 31 12.58 1.38 -13.60
CA LEU A 31 13.02 0.45 -12.55
C LEU A 31 14.49 0.06 -12.70
N ILE A 32 14.98 -0.17 -13.92
CA ILE A 32 16.42 -0.42 -14.17
C ILE A 32 17.26 0.79 -13.77
N SER A 33 16.80 2.00 -14.08
CA SER A 33 17.48 3.23 -13.65
C SER A 33 17.50 3.37 -12.13
N ALA A 34 16.38 3.06 -11.46
CA ALA A 34 16.27 3.09 -10.02
C ALA A 34 17.19 2.05 -9.36
N GLU A 35 17.20 0.81 -9.85
CA GLU A 35 18.09 -0.26 -9.40
C GLU A 35 19.56 0.16 -9.49
N GLY A 36 19.98 0.73 -10.62
CA GLY A 36 21.34 1.21 -10.80
C GLY A 36 21.73 2.29 -9.78
N LYS A 37 20.82 3.20 -9.43
CA LYS A 37 21.05 4.22 -8.39
C LYS A 37 21.13 3.61 -6.99
N ILE A 38 20.24 2.66 -6.67
CA ILE A 38 20.25 1.96 -5.38
C ILE A 38 21.57 1.20 -5.21
N SER A 39 21.97 0.42 -6.23
CA SER A 39 23.23 -0.31 -6.25
C SER A 39 24.45 0.61 -6.07
N GLN A 40 24.45 1.80 -6.70
CA GLN A 40 25.52 2.80 -6.49
C GLN A 40 25.57 3.36 -5.07
N VAL A 41 24.41 3.65 -4.47
CA VAL A 41 24.33 4.14 -3.09
C VAL A 41 24.82 3.08 -2.10
N ILE A 42 24.36 1.83 -2.25
CA ILE A 42 24.80 0.69 -1.41
C ILE A 42 26.32 0.53 -1.51
N ALA A 43 26.86 0.52 -2.73
CA ALA A 43 28.30 0.39 -2.96
C ALA A 43 29.08 1.55 -2.31
N SER A 44 28.60 2.79 -2.44
CA SER A 44 29.24 3.95 -1.82
C SER A 44 29.23 3.85 -0.29
N ILE A 45 28.10 3.47 0.32
CA ILE A 45 28.01 3.29 1.77
C ILE A 45 29.02 2.23 2.24
N LEU A 46 29.11 1.09 1.55
CA LEU A 46 30.04 0.01 1.89
C LEU A 46 31.51 0.34 1.61
N GLU A 47 31.79 1.27 0.69
CA GLU A 47 33.14 1.76 0.43
C GLU A 47 33.65 2.65 1.57
N TYR A 48 32.79 3.55 2.08
CA TYR A 48 33.17 4.51 3.12
C TYR A 48 33.01 3.99 4.56
N ASN A 49 32.35 2.83 4.76
CA ASN A 49 32.09 2.26 6.08
C ASN A 49 32.66 0.85 6.20
N SER A 50 33.19 0.50 7.38
CA SER A 50 33.70 -0.84 7.67
C SER A 50 33.26 -1.32 9.07
N GLY A 51 33.38 -2.62 9.31
CA GLY A 51 33.05 -3.23 10.60
C GLY A 51 31.62 -3.81 10.68
N PRO A 52 31.17 -4.19 11.88
CA PRO A 52 29.92 -4.95 12.07
C PRO A 52 28.66 -4.25 11.53
N ALA A 53 28.58 -2.92 11.62
CA ALA A 53 27.43 -2.15 11.11
C ALA A 53 27.34 -2.18 9.57
N ALA A 54 28.47 -2.01 8.88
CA ALA A 54 28.52 -2.11 7.42
C ALA A 54 28.15 -3.52 6.93
N HIS A 55 28.57 -4.57 7.66
CA HIS A 55 28.19 -5.94 7.37
C HIS A 55 26.70 -6.20 7.57
N GLN A 56 26.10 -5.69 8.65
CA GLN A 56 24.65 -5.80 8.87
C GLN A 56 23.84 -5.07 7.81
N PHE A 57 24.28 -3.86 7.41
CA PHE A 57 23.69 -3.13 6.30
C PHE A 57 23.73 -3.94 5.00
N GLN A 58 24.89 -4.49 4.63
CA GLN A 58 25.02 -5.33 3.44
C GLN A 58 24.07 -6.53 3.46
N LEU A 59 23.96 -7.23 4.60
CA LEU A 59 23.02 -8.35 4.75
C LEU A 59 21.58 -7.91 4.57
N SER A 60 21.18 -6.76 5.14
CA SER A 60 19.83 -6.23 5.03
C SER A 60 19.45 -5.89 3.58
N GLU A 61 20.38 -5.33 2.80
CA GLU A 61 20.13 -4.97 1.40
C GLU A 61 20.05 -6.18 0.45
N THR A 62 20.65 -7.31 0.83
CA THR A 62 20.54 -8.59 0.10
C THR A 62 19.36 -9.45 0.52
N SER A 63 18.59 -9.03 1.54
CA SER A 63 17.39 -9.72 1.98
C SER A 63 16.31 -9.71 0.91
N VAL A 64 15.49 -10.77 0.82
CA VAL A 64 14.29 -10.80 -0.04
C VAL A 64 13.26 -9.72 0.32
N THR A 65 13.33 -9.18 1.53
CA THR A 65 12.46 -8.10 2.03
C THR A 65 13.03 -6.70 1.79
N SER A 66 14.21 -6.58 1.18
CA SER A 66 14.81 -5.27 0.93
C SER A 66 14.15 -4.55 -0.24
N ILE A 67 14.18 -3.21 -0.21
CA ILE A 67 13.75 -2.38 -1.34
C ILE A 67 14.55 -2.77 -2.60
N HIS A 68 15.85 -3.02 -2.43
CA HIS A 68 16.74 -3.40 -3.52
C HIS A 68 16.29 -4.70 -4.21
N SER A 69 16.07 -5.77 -3.44
CA SER A 69 15.58 -7.06 -3.96
C SER A 69 14.18 -6.95 -4.58
N HIS A 70 13.32 -6.13 -3.98
CA HIS A 70 11.98 -5.91 -4.53
C HIS A 70 12.02 -5.18 -5.87
N VAL A 71 12.81 -4.11 -6.01
CA VAL A 71 13.01 -3.42 -7.30
C VAL A 71 13.59 -4.38 -8.35
N GLN A 72 14.55 -5.23 -7.97
CA GLN A 72 15.08 -6.26 -8.87
C GLN A 72 14.01 -7.24 -9.34
N SER A 73 13.04 -7.60 -8.50
CA SER A 73 11.92 -8.47 -8.86
C SER A 73 10.89 -7.80 -9.78
N LEU A 74 10.71 -6.48 -9.66
CA LEU A 74 9.77 -5.72 -10.48
C LEU A 74 10.24 -5.55 -11.94
N ILE A 75 11.56 -5.53 -12.18
CA ILE A 75 12.12 -5.38 -13.54
C ILE A 75 11.65 -6.50 -14.50
N PRO A 76 11.86 -7.81 -14.22
CA PRO A 76 11.38 -8.87 -15.09
C PRO A 76 9.85 -8.91 -15.16
N ALA A 77 9.14 -8.59 -14.07
CA ALA A 77 7.67 -8.52 -14.08
C ALA A 77 7.15 -7.43 -15.05
N GLY A 78 7.74 -6.23 -15.01
CA GLY A 78 7.42 -5.14 -15.95
C GLY A 78 7.70 -5.51 -17.40
N ARG A 79 8.86 -6.13 -17.68
CA ARG A 79 9.22 -6.61 -19.03
C ARG A 79 8.27 -7.69 -19.56
N ASN A 80 7.93 -8.66 -18.73
CA ASN A 80 7.01 -9.74 -19.11
C ASN A 80 5.61 -9.20 -19.38
N THR A 81 5.15 -8.25 -18.57
CA THR A 81 3.86 -7.57 -18.76
C THR A 81 3.84 -6.76 -20.07
N ALA A 82 4.90 -5.99 -20.34
CA ALA A 82 5.04 -5.25 -21.59
C ALA A 82 4.97 -6.17 -22.81
N ARG A 83 5.74 -7.26 -22.79
CA ARG A 83 5.75 -8.28 -23.84
C ARG A 83 4.36 -8.88 -24.06
N ALA A 84 3.64 -9.23 -22.99
CA ALA A 84 2.31 -9.82 -23.10
C ALA A 84 1.33 -8.88 -23.83
N TYR A 85 1.36 -7.58 -23.51
CA TYR A 85 0.53 -6.58 -24.19
C TYR A 85 0.90 -6.39 -25.66
N LEU A 86 2.18 -6.22 -25.98
CA LEU A 86 2.65 -6.00 -27.35
C LEU A 86 2.43 -7.23 -28.25
N GLU A 87 2.70 -8.43 -27.75
CA GLU A 87 2.43 -9.67 -28.49
C GLU A 87 0.92 -9.93 -28.65
N SER A 88 0.09 -9.53 -27.68
CA SER A 88 -1.36 -9.60 -27.80
C SER A 88 -1.90 -8.64 -28.86
N ALA A 89 -1.36 -7.42 -28.92
CA ALA A 89 -1.68 -6.45 -29.98
C ALA A 89 -1.34 -7.02 -31.37
N ALA A 90 -0.16 -7.61 -31.52
CA ALA A 90 0.26 -8.24 -32.76
C ALA A 90 -0.64 -9.43 -33.17
N ALA A 91 -1.00 -10.28 -32.22
CA ALA A 91 -1.89 -11.42 -32.45
C ALA A 91 -3.31 -10.96 -32.85
N ALA A 92 -3.85 -9.97 -32.15
CA ALA A 92 -5.15 -9.37 -32.43
C ALA A 92 -5.19 -8.74 -33.83
N LYS A 93 -4.18 -7.93 -34.17
CA LYS A 93 -4.04 -7.28 -35.48
C LYS A 93 -3.94 -8.30 -36.62
N TYR A 94 -3.17 -9.37 -36.43
CA TYR A 94 -3.07 -10.47 -37.39
C TYR A 94 -4.44 -11.16 -37.59
N ALA A 95 -5.15 -11.44 -36.50
CA ALA A 95 -6.46 -12.10 -36.55
C ALA A 95 -7.49 -11.26 -37.30
N VAL A 96 -7.62 -9.97 -36.97
CA VAL A 96 -8.53 -9.03 -37.65
C VAL A 96 -8.22 -8.97 -39.15
N THR A 97 -6.96 -8.72 -39.51
CA THR A 97 -6.55 -8.62 -40.92
C THR A 97 -6.86 -9.90 -41.70
N THR A 98 -6.61 -11.06 -41.08
CA THR A 98 -6.88 -12.36 -41.70
C THR A 98 -8.38 -12.62 -41.85
N LEU A 99 -9.16 -12.32 -40.81
CA LEU A 99 -10.60 -12.53 -40.80
C LEU A 99 -11.32 -11.61 -41.79
N ASP A 100 -10.89 -10.36 -41.92
CA ASP A 100 -11.45 -9.43 -42.91
C ASP A 100 -11.16 -9.86 -44.34
N GLY A 101 -9.93 -10.31 -44.60
CA GLY A 101 -9.56 -10.86 -45.91
C GLY A 101 -10.36 -12.13 -46.26
N LEU A 102 -10.57 -13.03 -45.30
CA LEU A 102 -11.41 -14.22 -45.48
C LEU A 102 -12.88 -13.84 -45.66
N ASN A 103 -13.39 -12.91 -44.86
CA ASN A 103 -14.75 -12.43 -44.93
C ASN A 103 -15.05 -11.86 -46.32
N GLN A 104 -14.17 -11.02 -46.87
CA GLN A 104 -14.33 -10.49 -48.22
C GLN A 104 -14.37 -11.61 -49.27
N ARG A 105 -13.39 -12.51 -49.27
CA ARG A 105 -13.28 -13.61 -50.26
C ARG A 105 -14.49 -14.54 -50.24
N TYR A 106 -14.92 -14.93 -49.04
CA TYR A 106 -16.08 -15.81 -48.89
C TYR A 106 -17.38 -15.10 -49.27
N ASP A 107 -17.53 -13.80 -48.96
CA ASP A 107 -18.73 -13.05 -49.32
C ASP A 107 -18.82 -12.81 -50.84
N GLU A 108 -17.70 -12.52 -51.50
CA GLU A 108 -17.62 -12.45 -52.97
C GLU A 108 -18.02 -13.78 -53.62
N SER A 109 -17.46 -14.90 -53.14
CA SER A 109 -17.78 -16.25 -53.63
C SER A 109 -19.25 -16.60 -53.43
N TYR A 110 -19.81 -16.26 -52.27
CA TYR A 110 -21.22 -16.45 -51.97
C TYR A 110 -22.11 -15.64 -52.93
N ASN A 111 -21.80 -14.36 -53.12
CA ASN A 111 -22.58 -13.47 -53.97
C ASN A 111 -22.53 -13.89 -55.45
N GLN A 112 -21.40 -14.44 -55.92
CA GLN A 112 -21.29 -15.01 -57.26
C GLN A 112 -22.18 -16.24 -57.43
N ALA A 113 -22.15 -17.17 -56.48
CA ALA A 113 -23.00 -18.36 -56.49
C ALA A 113 -24.49 -18.01 -56.50
N VAL A 114 -24.91 -17.04 -55.67
CA VAL A 114 -26.31 -16.58 -55.63
C VAL A 114 -26.73 -15.89 -56.94
N ARG A 115 -25.85 -15.09 -57.57
CA ARG A 115 -26.15 -14.38 -58.83
C ARG A 115 -26.18 -15.29 -60.05
N GLY A 116 -25.50 -16.44 -60.02
CA GLY A 116 -25.47 -17.43 -61.10
C GLY A 116 -26.82 -18.13 -61.35
N GLY A 117 -27.78 -17.98 -60.43
CA GLY A 117 -29.05 -18.71 -60.42
C GLY A 117 -28.95 -19.94 -59.51
N ILE A 118 -30.02 -20.24 -58.77
CA ILE A 118 -30.02 -21.32 -57.77
C ILE A 118 -30.52 -22.61 -58.42
N GLY A 119 -29.63 -23.40 -59.01
CA GLY A 119 -29.84 -24.82 -59.23
C GLY A 119 -29.63 -25.62 -57.94
N LYS A 120 -30.09 -26.88 -57.89
CA LYS A 120 -29.84 -27.78 -56.73
C LYS A 120 -28.34 -27.98 -56.44
N GLU A 121 -27.50 -27.93 -57.47
CA GLU A 121 -26.03 -28.03 -57.33
C GLU A 121 -25.44 -26.76 -56.69
N ASP A 122 -26.04 -25.60 -56.93
CA ASP A 122 -25.61 -24.31 -56.35
C ASP A 122 -26.00 -24.19 -54.86
N GLU A 123 -27.14 -24.77 -54.44
CA GLU A 123 -27.52 -24.82 -53.01
C GLU A 123 -26.53 -25.66 -52.17
N ALA A 124 -26.11 -26.81 -52.71
CA ALA A 124 -25.12 -27.66 -52.05
C ALA A 124 -23.76 -26.97 -51.95
N PHE A 125 -23.34 -26.26 -53.00
CA PHE A 125 -22.12 -25.46 -53.00
C PHE A 125 -22.17 -24.31 -51.98
N ILE A 126 -23.26 -23.55 -51.94
CA ILE A 126 -23.43 -22.44 -50.98
C ILE A 126 -23.36 -22.96 -49.54
N THR A 127 -23.97 -24.12 -49.26
CA THR A 127 -23.93 -24.74 -47.92
C THR A 127 -22.49 -25.09 -47.53
N LEU A 128 -21.75 -25.78 -48.40
CA LEU A 128 -20.34 -26.13 -48.16
C LEU A 128 -19.45 -24.88 -47.99
N LEU A 129 -19.71 -23.82 -48.75
CA LEU A 129 -18.99 -22.55 -48.64
C LEU A 129 -19.19 -21.91 -47.25
N VAL A 130 -20.43 -21.85 -46.77
CA VAL A 130 -20.75 -21.29 -45.45
C VAL A 130 -20.16 -22.15 -44.32
N GLU A 131 -20.19 -23.47 -44.46
CA GLU A 131 -19.58 -24.39 -43.50
C GLU A 131 -18.05 -24.22 -43.41
N GLU A 132 -17.37 -24.16 -44.55
CA GLU A 132 -15.91 -23.99 -44.60
C GLU A 132 -15.49 -22.59 -44.12
N ALA A 133 -16.26 -21.55 -44.46
CA ALA A 133 -16.06 -20.20 -43.93
C ALA A 133 -16.21 -20.18 -42.40
N SER A 134 -17.28 -20.77 -41.86
CA SER A 134 -17.51 -20.86 -40.42
C SER A 134 -16.36 -21.58 -39.72
N LYS A 135 -15.93 -22.74 -40.24
CA LYS A 135 -14.83 -23.51 -39.68
C LYS A 135 -13.52 -22.75 -39.68
N THR A 136 -13.14 -22.15 -40.81
CA THR A 136 -11.87 -21.46 -40.97
C THR A 136 -11.81 -20.21 -40.10
N MET A 137 -12.84 -19.36 -40.16
CA MET A 137 -12.86 -18.09 -39.44
C MET A 137 -12.90 -18.31 -37.91
N LYS A 138 -13.70 -19.27 -37.42
CA LYS A 138 -13.70 -19.63 -35.98
C LYS A 138 -12.37 -20.22 -35.51
N ALA A 139 -11.65 -20.94 -36.37
CA ALA A 139 -10.33 -21.44 -36.03
C ALA A 139 -9.31 -20.30 -35.83
N ILE A 140 -9.37 -19.23 -36.63
CA ILE A 140 -8.52 -18.04 -36.47
C ILE A 140 -8.87 -17.28 -35.17
N GLU A 141 -10.16 -17.09 -34.90
CA GLU A 141 -10.61 -16.46 -33.64
C GLU A 141 -10.15 -17.27 -32.41
N SER A 142 -10.32 -18.59 -32.45
CA SER A 142 -9.90 -19.48 -31.35
C SER A 142 -8.37 -19.47 -31.17
N TRP A 143 -7.61 -19.50 -32.26
CA TRP A 143 -6.15 -19.37 -32.19
C TRP A 143 -5.73 -18.06 -31.51
N ALA A 144 -6.31 -16.93 -31.92
CA ALA A 144 -5.96 -15.61 -31.38
C ALA A 144 -6.28 -15.52 -29.89
N THR A 145 -7.48 -15.98 -29.51
CA THR A 145 -7.91 -16.03 -28.10
C THR A 145 -6.98 -16.87 -27.25
N ASN A 146 -6.63 -18.08 -27.71
CA ASN A 146 -5.73 -18.97 -26.98
C ASN A 146 -4.32 -18.40 -26.87
N LYS A 147 -3.80 -17.79 -27.94
CA LYS A 147 -2.50 -17.14 -27.94
C LYS A 147 -2.47 -15.98 -26.95
N ILE A 148 -3.47 -15.10 -26.97
CA ILE A 148 -3.56 -13.97 -26.04
C ILE A 148 -3.65 -14.46 -24.59
N ASN A 149 -4.51 -15.44 -24.29
CA ASN A 149 -4.63 -15.98 -22.94
C ASN A 149 -3.29 -16.55 -22.44
N SER A 150 -2.59 -17.33 -23.28
CA SER A 150 -1.29 -17.91 -22.91
C SER A 150 -0.20 -16.86 -22.63
N LEU A 151 -0.29 -15.66 -23.22
CA LEU A 151 0.69 -14.60 -22.98
C LEU A 151 0.57 -14.00 -21.57
N PHE A 152 -0.62 -14.04 -20.98
CA PHE A 152 -0.89 -13.50 -19.64
C PHE A 152 -0.80 -14.56 -18.53
N GLU A 153 -0.82 -15.86 -18.85
CA GLU A 153 -0.62 -16.94 -17.87
C GLU A 153 0.74 -16.87 -17.17
N ASP A 154 1.78 -16.43 -17.89
CA ASP A 154 3.16 -16.32 -17.37
C ASP A 154 3.46 -14.97 -16.70
N VAL A 155 2.49 -14.05 -16.62
CA VAL A 155 2.69 -12.74 -15.99
C VAL A 155 2.54 -12.87 -14.48
N VAL A 156 3.67 -13.03 -13.80
CA VAL A 156 3.76 -13.04 -12.33
C VAL A 156 4.18 -11.66 -11.84
N LEU A 157 3.31 -11.02 -11.05
CA LEU A 157 3.63 -9.79 -10.34
C LEU A 157 4.16 -10.12 -8.94
N PRO A 158 5.23 -9.48 -8.47
CA PRO A 158 5.67 -9.64 -7.09
C PRO A 158 4.65 -9.07 -6.12
N ASP A 159 4.61 -9.61 -4.90
CA ASP A 159 3.74 -9.14 -3.83
C ASP A 159 4.01 -7.64 -3.54
N PRO A 160 2.99 -6.85 -3.16
CA PRO A 160 3.17 -5.45 -2.83
C PRO A 160 4.28 -5.27 -1.79
N PHE A 161 5.19 -4.33 -2.01
CA PHE A 161 6.34 -4.13 -1.12
C PHE A 161 5.96 -3.95 0.36
N LEU A 162 4.81 -3.32 0.63
CA LEU A 162 4.28 -3.12 1.98
C LEU A 162 3.99 -4.43 2.73
N GLU A 163 3.75 -5.53 2.02
CA GLU A 163 3.53 -6.85 2.62
C GLU A 163 4.86 -7.57 2.94
N LEU A 164 5.98 -7.07 2.39
CA LEU A 164 7.34 -7.60 2.60
C LEU A 164 8.10 -6.87 3.72
N MET A 165 7.61 -5.69 4.15
CA MET A 165 8.23 -4.92 5.23
C MET A 165 7.71 -5.36 6.61
N SER A 166 8.58 -5.36 7.62
CA SER A 166 8.13 -5.61 8.99
C SER A 166 7.29 -4.42 9.50
N ARG A 167 6.35 -4.66 10.43
CA ARG A 167 5.62 -3.56 11.11
C ARG A 167 6.59 -2.53 11.72
N GLU A 168 7.78 -2.95 12.13
CA GLU A 168 8.82 -2.07 12.65
C GLU A 168 9.45 -1.18 11.57
N ASP A 169 9.73 -1.72 10.39
CA ASP A 169 10.28 -0.96 9.26
C ASP A 169 9.24 -0.04 8.59
N ILE A 170 7.95 -0.31 8.75
CA ILE A 170 6.89 0.57 8.24
C ILE A 170 6.51 1.64 9.29
N TYR A 171 6.56 1.30 10.59
CA TYR A 171 5.87 2.08 11.62
C TYR A 171 6.72 2.51 12.82
N LYS A 172 8.00 2.12 12.98
CA LYS A 172 8.86 2.50 14.11
C LYS A 172 10.20 3.10 13.65
N HIS A 173 10.16 4.32 13.13
CA HIS A 173 11.36 5.10 12.77
C HIS A 173 11.53 6.34 13.65
N VAL A 174 11.31 6.21 14.96
CA VAL A 174 11.71 7.28 15.88
C VAL A 174 13.24 7.30 15.92
N ASP A 175 13.84 8.48 15.72
CA ASP A 175 15.29 8.67 15.89
C ASP A 175 15.69 8.13 17.26
N GLN A 176 16.57 7.13 17.29
CA GLN A 176 16.94 6.43 18.52
C GLN A 176 17.45 7.38 19.61
N ARG A 177 18.06 8.52 19.22
CA ARG A 177 18.51 9.54 20.17
C ARG A 177 17.35 10.22 20.91
N ILE A 178 16.24 10.49 20.20
CA ILE A 178 15.02 11.03 20.81
C ILE A 178 14.46 10.01 21.80
N ALA A 179 14.39 8.74 21.41
CA ALA A 179 13.89 7.68 22.27
C ALA A 179 14.75 7.54 23.54
N GLU A 180 16.07 7.52 23.41
CA GLU A 180 17.01 7.41 24.53
C GLU A 180 16.93 8.62 25.47
N GLU A 181 16.96 9.84 24.93
CA GLU A 181 16.97 11.07 25.73
C GLU A 181 15.63 11.31 26.43
N PHE A 182 14.51 11.14 25.74
CA PHE A 182 13.20 11.30 26.39
C PHE A 182 12.99 10.26 27.49
N ASN A 183 13.45 9.02 27.29
CA ASN A 183 13.43 7.99 28.33
C ASN A 183 14.31 8.36 29.54
N GLU A 184 15.45 9.01 29.31
CA GLU A 184 16.32 9.50 30.37
C GLU A 184 15.69 10.66 31.15
N ILE A 185 15.09 11.64 30.45
CA ILE A 185 14.34 12.73 31.06
C ILE A 185 13.20 12.17 31.90
N ALA A 186 12.38 11.27 31.33
CA ALA A 186 11.28 10.64 32.05
C ALA A 186 11.75 9.96 33.34
N ARG A 187 12.87 9.24 33.30
CA ARG A 187 13.42 8.55 34.48
C ARG A 187 13.94 9.50 35.55
N ASN A 188 14.63 10.56 35.15
CA ASN A 188 15.37 11.44 36.06
C ASN A 188 14.51 12.63 36.56
N ASP A 189 13.63 13.14 35.72
CA ASP A 189 12.69 14.22 36.01
C ASP A 189 11.32 13.95 35.35
N PRO A 190 10.49 13.09 35.97
CA PRO A 190 9.17 12.76 35.45
C PRO A 190 8.26 13.98 35.26
N GLU A 191 8.42 15.02 36.09
CA GLU A 191 7.63 16.25 35.98
C GLU A 191 8.05 17.07 34.77
N ARG A 192 9.34 17.10 34.41
CA ARG A 192 9.80 17.69 33.16
C ARG A 192 9.27 16.92 31.95
N ALA A 193 9.28 15.60 31.98
CA ALA A 193 8.66 14.79 30.91
C ALA A 193 7.17 15.12 30.73
N LYS A 194 6.41 15.27 31.83
CA LYS A 194 5.00 15.70 31.77
C LYS A 194 4.83 17.10 31.15
N ARG A 195 5.70 18.05 31.50
CA ARG A 195 5.68 19.40 30.91
C ARG A 195 6.00 19.37 29.42
N ILE A 196 6.93 18.50 28.97
CA ILE A 196 7.24 18.33 27.54
C ILE A 196 6.02 17.79 26.80
N LEU A 197 5.34 16.77 27.35
CA LEU A 197 4.10 16.25 26.75
C LEU A 197 3.00 17.31 26.69
N GLN A 198 2.84 18.13 27.74
CA GLN A 198 1.89 19.24 27.74
C GLN A 198 2.25 20.27 26.65
N LYS A 199 3.53 20.54 26.44
CA LYS A 199 3.98 21.45 25.39
C LYS A 199 3.63 20.95 23.99
N VAL A 200 3.77 19.64 23.74
CA VAL A 200 3.32 19.03 22.47
C VAL A 200 1.82 19.27 22.25
N ALA A 201 1.00 19.02 23.28
CA ALA A 201 -0.44 19.27 23.19
C ALA A 201 -0.77 20.76 22.96
N ASP A 202 -0.08 21.67 23.66
CA ASP A 202 -0.26 23.11 23.53
C ASP A 202 0.14 23.62 22.12
N ASP A 203 1.26 23.15 21.57
CA ASP A 203 1.73 23.52 20.24
C ASP A 203 0.79 23.02 19.14
N PHE A 204 0.25 21.81 19.30
CA PHE A 204 -0.79 21.31 18.42
C PHE A 204 -2.04 22.19 18.48
N ALA A 205 -2.50 22.52 19.69
CA ALA A 205 -3.69 23.33 19.87
C ALA A 205 -3.53 24.72 19.23
N ASP A 206 -2.40 25.38 19.49
CA ASP A 206 -2.10 26.71 18.96
C ASP A 206 -2.01 26.71 17.42
N SER A 207 -1.38 25.68 16.83
CA SER A 207 -1.25 25.57 15.37
C SER A 207 -2.56 25.26 14.64
N HIS A 208 -3.52 24.63 15.33
CA HIS A 208 -4.83 24.25 14.78
C HIS A 208 -5.98 25.14 15.25
N GLY A 209 -5.69 26.20 16.02
CA GLY A 209 -6.69 27.14 16.52
C GLY A 209 -7.66 26.52 17.54
N LEU A 210 -7.22 25.49 18.27
CA LEU A 210 -7.97 24.84 19.33
C LEU A 210 -7.74 25.52 20.68
N GLU A 211 -8.67 25.34 21.61
CA GLU A 211 -8.42 25.67 23.01
C GLU A 211 -7.36 24.72 23.58
N ARG A 212 -6.39 25.25 24.33
CA ARG A 212 -5.38 24.41 24.99
C ARG A 212 -6.03 23.53 26.04
N ILE A 213 -5.70 22.24 26.02
CA ILE A 213 -6.32 21.22 26.87
C ILE A 213 -5.28 20.68 27.86
N PRO A 214 -5.56 20.66 29.17
CA PRO A 214 -4.63 20.12 30.14
C PRO A 214 -4.57 18.58 30.05
N LEU A 215 -3.35 18.06 30.14
CA LEU A 215 -3.08 16.63 30.30
C LEU A 215 -3.24 16.25 31.78
N SER A 216 -4.01 15.19 32.05
CA SER A 216 -4.13 14.59 33.40
C SER A 216 -3.30 13.32 33.45
N PHE A 217 -2.36 13.24 34.39
CA PHE A 217 -1.55 12.04 34.59
C PHE A 217 -2.11 11.27 35.80
N ASP A 218 -3.21 10.55 35.58
CA ASP A 218 -3.86 9.77 36.64
C ASP A 218 -3.06 8.47 36.88
N GLU A 219 -2.88 8.07 38.15
CA GLU A 219 -2.46 6.70 38.45
C GLU A 219 -3.57 5.78 37.93
N ALA A 220 -3.24 4.94 36.95
CA ALA A 220 -4.24 4.09 36.34
C ALA A 220 -4.84 3.16 37.41
N ASP A 221 -6.17 3.09 37.49
CA ASP A 221 -6.83 2.05 38.29
C ASP A 221 -6.65 0.70 37.56
N PHE A 222 -5.53 0.04 37.84
CA PHE A 222 -5.17 -1.27 37.32
C PHE A 222 -6.08 -2.40 37.85
N SER A 223 -7.18 -2.11 38.54
CA SER A 223 -8.22 -3.11 38.80
C SER A 223 -9.06 -3.43 37.56
N ASN A 224 -9.04 -2.55 36.54
CA ASN A 224 -9.74 -2.76 35.27
C ASN A 224 -8.88 -3.58 34.28
N ASP A 225 -9.36 -4.75 33.85
CA ASP A 225 -8.63 -5.66 32.96
C ASP A 225 -8.33 -5.06 31.57
N LYS A 226 -9.07 -4.02 31.13
CA LYS A 226 -8.74 -3.27 29.90
C LYS A 226 -7.46 -2.45 30.04
N VAL A 227 -7.16 -1.96 31.24
CA VAL A 227 -6.00 -1.11 31.57
C VAL A 227 -4.76 -1.97 31.82
N LYS A 228 -4.92 -3.18 32.38
CA LYS A 228 -3.81 -4.13 32.57
C LYS A 228 -3.21 -4.62 31.25
N ASN A 229 -4.04 -4.82 30.23
CA ASN A 229 -3.63 -5.44 28.96
C ASN A 229 -3.07 -4.44 27.93
N SER A 230 -3.08 -3.14 28.21
CA SER A 230 -2.67 -2.07 27.27
C SER A 230 -1.40 -1.33 27.69
N GLY A 231 -0.85 -1.58 28.88
CA GLY A 231 0.37 -0.92 29.39
C GLY A 231 0.25 0.58 29.70
N GLY A 232 -0.88 1.19 29.35
CA GLY A 232 -1.26 2.58 29.58
C GLY A 232 -2.40 2.97 28.63
N TYR A 233 -3.02 4.13 28.83
CA TYR A 233 -3.91 4.72 27.82
C TYR A 233 -3.76 6.25 27.80
N CYS A 234 -3.83 6.82 26.61
CA CYS A 234 -4.04 8.24 26.36
C CYS A 234 -5.48 8.34 25.84
N GLN A 235 -6.38 9.07 26.51
CA GLN A 235 -7.77 9.19 26.07
C GLN A 235 -8.32 10.55 26.47
N VAL A 236 -9.01 11.21 25.52
CA VAL A 236 -9.86 12.36 25.82
C VAL A 236 -10.92 12.00 26.88
N ASP A 237 -11.11 12.85 27.88
CA ASP A 237 -12.18 12.69 28.87
C ASP A 237 -13.58 12.80 28.23
N ASP A 238 -14.61 12.26 28.91
CA ASP A 238 -15.98 12.19 28.39
C ASP A 238 -16.60 13.56 28.06
N ASN A 239 -15.95 14.67 28.47
CA ASN A 239 -16.42 16.03 28.21
C ASN A 239 -15.56 16.80 27.19
N GLY A 240 -14.52 16.18 26.60
CA GLY A 240 -13.60 16.84 25.67
C GLY A 240 -12.73 17.92 26.31
N ARG A 241 -12.62 17.97 27.64
CA ARG A 241 -12.00 19.05 28.40
C ARG A 241 -10.61 18.72 28.92
N ARG A 242 -10.20 17.45 28.85
CA ARG A 242 -8.88 16.95 29.30
C ARG A 242 -8.46 15.75 28.46
N ILE A 243 -7.16 15.54 28.28
CA ILE A 243 -6.62 14.25 27.81
C ILE A 243 -6.07 13.53 29.05
N LYS A 244 -6.64 12.37 29.37
CA LYS A 244 -6.15 11.49 30.44
C LYS A 244 -5.05 10.61 29.90
N ILE A 245 -3.89 10.72 30.52
CA ILE A 245 -2.72 9.88 30.28
C ILE A 245 -2.56 9.00 31.51
N ALA A 246 -3.09 7.78 31.44
CA ALA A 246 -2.91 6.78 32.47
C ALA A 246 -1.64 5.98 32.17
N LEU A 247 -0.60 6.20 32.97
CA LEU A 247 0.67 5.51 32.84
C LEU A 247 0.81 4.48 33.94
N ASN A 248 1.46 3.36 33.62
CA ASN A 248 2.00 2.50 34.67
C ASN A 248 3.00 3.34 35.48
N PRO A 249 2.86 3.48 36.81
CA PRO A 249 3.82 4.21 37.63
C PRO A 249 5.27 3.70 37.43
N LYS A 250 5.43 2.46 36.96
CA LYS A 250 6.71 1.85 36.61
C LYS A 250 7.34 2.40 35.32
N THR A 251 6.59 2.91 34.34
CA THR A 251 7.16 3.39 33.06
C THR A 251 7.76 4.79 33.14
N LEU A 252 7.25 5.67 34.01
CA LEU A 252 7.82 7.02 34.22
C LEU A 252 8.90 7.09 35.31
N GLY A 253 9.15 6.04 36.10
CA GLY A 253 10.04 6.15 37.26
C GLY A 253 10.81 4.89 37.67
N SER A 254 10.63 3.75 37.02
CA SER A 254 11.43 2.55 37.32
C SER A 254 12.20 2.11 36.09
N ALA A 255 13.45 1.69 36.30
CA ALA A 255 14.22 0.99 35.28
C ALA A 255 13.35 -0.16 34.75
N VAL A 256 13.04 -0.13 33.44
CA VAL A 256 12.45 -1.28 32.76
C VAL A 256 13.44 -2.42 32.95
N ASP A 257 13.19 -3.26 33.95
CA ASP A 257 14.00 -4.42 34.23
C ASP A 257 13.87 -5.33 33.02
N LYS A 258 14.97 -5.48 32.27
CA LYS A 258 15.07 -6.25 31.02
C LYS A 258 15.03 -7.75 31.30
N THR A 259 14.19 -8.22 32.21
CA THR A 259 13.96 -9.65 32.40
C THR A 259 12.73 -10.10 31.61
N PRO A 260 12.86 -11.09 30.71
CA PRO A 260 11.72 -11.67 30.02
C PRO A 260 10.93 -12.45 31.07
N ARG A 261 9.81 -11.88 31.53
CA ARG A 261 8.82 -12.65 32.30
C ARG A 261 7.68 -13.02 31.37
N ASP A 262 7.41 -14.32 31.36
CA ASP A 262 6.43 -15.10 30.61
C ASP A 262 4.95 -14.68 30.77
N ALA A 263 4.66 -13.38 30.76
CA ALA A 263 3.33 -12.88 30.42
C ALA A 263 3.38 -12.51 28.93
N GLY A 264 2.33 -12.83 28.17
CA GLY A 264 2.17 -12.40 26.77
C GLY A 264 2.38 -10.89 26.59
N PRO A 265 2.42 -10.37 25.35
CA PRO A 265 2.92 -9.02 25.05
C PRO A 265 2.03 -7.95 25.70
N VAL A 266 2.30 -7.64 26.96
CA VAL A 266 1.78 -6.46 27.63
C VAL A 266 2.71 -5.35 27.17
N GLU A 267 2.32 -4.66 26.09
CA GLU A 267 2.99 -3.50 25.52
C GLU A 267 3.07 -2.40 26.58
N ASN A 268 4.04 -2.45 27.49
CA ASN A 268 4.38 -1.29 28.30
C ASN A 268 4.94 -0.25 27.33
N TRP A 269 4.15 0.79 27.06
CA TRP A 269 4.60 1.87 26.19
C TRP A 269 5.90 2.46 26.72
N ALA A 270 6.92 2.53 25.86
CA ALA A 270 8.12 3.26 26.17
C ALA A 270 7.77 4.76 26.29
N PRO A 271 8.35 5.51 27.24
CA PRO A 271 8.01 6.92 27.44
C PRO A 271 7.99 7.76 26.16
N TYR A 272 8.90 7.54 25.20
CA TYR A 272 8.92 8.29 23.93
C TYR A 272 7.67 8.06 23.06
N GLU A 273 7.00 6.92 23.18
CA GLU A 273 5.76 6.62 22.44
C GLU A 273 4.60 7.55 22.88
N LEU A 274 4.74 8.21 24.04
CA LEU A 274 3.79 9.21 24.51
C LEU A 274 3.79 10.50 23.69
N LEU A 275 4.91 10.84 23.04
CA LEU A 275 4.96 12.00 22.14
C LEU A 275 3.95 11.83 20.99
N GLY A 276 3.95 10.66 20.36
CA GLY A 276 2.98 10.34 19.30
C GLY A 276 1.57 10.08 19.83
N ALA A 277 1.42 9.55 21.05
CA ALA A 277 0.10 9.32 21.64
C ALA A 277 -0.63 10.62 22.00
N VAL A 278 0.08 11.65 22.47
CA VAL A 278 -0.50 12.98 22.75
C VAL A 278 -0.99 13.62 21.45
N GLU A 279 -0.15 13.60 20.42
CA GLU A 279 -0.50 14.12 19.09
C GLU A 279 -1.72 13.38 18.50
N HIS A 280 -1.77 12.06 18.63
CA HIS A 280 -2.94 11.26 18.24
C HIS A 280 -4.22 11.74 18.94
N GLU A 281 -4.24 11.87 20.27
CA GLU A 281 -5.45 12.30 20.97
C GLU A 281 -5.85 13.75 20.63
N MET A 282 -4.87 14.64 20.42
CA MET A 282 -5.13 16.02 19.97
C MET A 282 -5.71 16.07 18.55
N GLU A 283 -5.22 15.24 17.64
CA GLU A 283 -5.80 15.10 16.31
C GLU A 283 -7.20 14.48 16.36
N HIS A 284 -7.41 13.50 17.22
CA HIS A 284 -8.72 12.89 17.43
C HIS A 284 -9.74 13.93 17.94
N LEU A 285 -9.33 14.84 18.83
CA LEU A 285 -10.13 16.01 19.25
C LEU A 285 -10.42 16.96 18.11
N TYR A 286 -9.39 17.34 17.35
CA TYR A 286 -9.52 18.23 16.20
C TYR A 286 -10.54 17.70 15.18
N GLN A 287 -10.46 16.41 14.83
CA GLN A 287 -11.33 15.82 13.82
C GLN A 287 -12.76 15.54 14.32
N ASN A 288 -12.92 15.21 15.61
CA ASN A 288 -14.24 15.08 16.24
C ASN A 288 -14.95 16.43 16.42
N SER A 289 -14.25 17.56 16.26
CA SER A 289 -14.88 18.89 16.23
C SER A 289 -15.74 19.15 14.98
N GLY A 290 -15.81 18.20 14.01
CA GLY A 290 -16.99 18.12 13.15
C GLY A 290 -16.90 17.47 11.78
N LYS A 291 -16.14 16.39 11.52
CA LYS A 291 -16.09 15.88 10.12
C LYS A 291 -16.37 14.42 9.77
N TYR A 292 -16.00 13.35 10.48
CA TYR A 292 -16.26 11.99 9.93
C TYR A 292 -16.43 10.88 10.97
N ASP A 293 -17.67 10.65 11.41
CA ASP A 293 -18.03 9.47 12.21
C ASP A 293 -18.05 8.15 11.40
N ASN A 294 -18.18 8.21 10.06
CA ASN A 294 -18.35 7.05 9.18
C ASN A 294 -17.62 7.24 7.83
N ILE A 295 -17.25 6.13 7.16
CA ILE A 295 -16.74 6.13 5.77
C ILE A 295 -17.86 6.62 4.84
N PRO A 296 -17.73 7.77 4.17
CA PRO A 296 -18.75 8.27 3.25
C PRO A 296 -18.86 7.37 2.02
N SER A 297 -20.08 7.12 1.55
CA SER A 297 -20.31 6.46 0.26
C SER A 297 -19.65 7.21 -0.91
N SER A 298 -19.49 8.53 -0.78
CA SER A 298 -18.86 9.45 -1.75
C SER A 298 -17.33 9.49 -1.71
N MET A 299 -16.68 8.70 -0.85
CA MET A 299 -15.21 8.68 -0.76
C MET A 299 -14.59 7.97 -1.97
N GLU A 300 -13.45 8.50 -2.44
CA GLU A 300 -12.71 7.97 -3.59
C GLU A 300 -12.24 6.52 -3.38
N ALA A 301 -12.05 5.79 -4.48
CA ALA A 301 -11.72 4.36 -4.42
C ALA A 301 -10.36 4.08 -3.76
N GLU A 302 -9.36 4.90 -4.04
CA GLU A 302 -8.02 4.82 -3.43
C GLU A 302 -8.09 5.08 -1.92
N GLU A 303 -8.84 6.10 -1.53
CA GLU A 303 -9.07 6.45 -0.13
C GLU A 303 -9.77 5.30 0.60
N LYS A 304 -10.84 4.73 0.02
CA LYS A 304 -11.52 3.53 0.54
C LYS A 304 -10.58 2.33 0.66
N ALA A 305 -9.65 2.14 -0.26
CA ALA A 305 -8.66 1.06 -0.21
C ALA A 305 -7.62 1.29 0.89
N ARG A 306 -7.15 2.54 1.08
CA ARG A 306 -6.30 2.94 2.21
C ARG A 306 -6.96 2.59 3.53
N TRP A 307 -8.21 3.01 3.71
CA TRP A 307 -9.01 2.70 4.89
C TRP A 307 -9.12 1.19 5.09
N LYS A 308 -9.58 0.43 4.09
CA LYS A 308 -9.75 -1.03 4.19
C LYS A 308 -8.47 -1.74 4.65
N ARG A 309 -7.30 -1.32 4.19
CA ARG A 309 -6.01 -1.88 4.62
C ARG A 309 -5.77 -1.63 6.12
N LEU A 310 -5.92 -0.38 6.56
CA LEU A 310 -5.78 0.01 7.96
C LEU A 310 -6.83 -0.66 8.88
N PHE A 311 -8.03 -0.89 8.37
CA PHE A 311 -9.10 -1.65 9.03
C PHE A 311 -8.75 -3.14 9.20
N GLN A 312 -8.24 -3.78 8.14
CA GLN A 312 -7.91 -5.20 8.12
C GLN A 312 -6.81 -5.53 9.15
N ASP A 313 -5.83 -4.64 9.29
CA ASP A 313 -4.73 -4.77 10.26
C ASP A 313 -5.20 -4.74 11.72
N HIS A 314 -6.37 -4.16 12.02
CA HIS A 314 -6.89 -4.03 13.38
C HIS A 314 -7.94 -5.10 13.73
N LEU A 315 -8.73 -5.55 12.75
CA LEU A 315 -9.69 -6.64 12.93
C LEU A 315 -9.00 -7.94 13.37
N ASN A 316 -7.78 -8.18 12.88
CA ASN A 316 -6.98 -9.34 13.24
C ASN A 316 -6.49 -9.32 14.69
N ASP A 317 -6.43 -8.15 15.36
CA ASP A 317 -5.86 -8.03 16.70
C ASP A 317 -6.91 -8.07 17.82
N LYS A 318 -8.09 -7.42 17.70
CA LYS A 318 -8.98 -7.23 18.88
C LYS A 318 -10.51 -7.20 18.66
N GLY A 319 -11.04 -7.52 17.47
CA GLY A 319 -12.50 -7.60 17.22
C GLY A 319 -13.28 -6.28 17.40
N TYR A 320 -12.55 -5.15 17.48
CA TYR A 320 -13.10 -3.79 17.50
C TYR A 320 -12.99 -3.20 16.09
N ALA A 321 -14.01 -2.47 15.65
CA ALA A 321 -14.00 -1.75 14.37
C ALA A 321 -13.72 -0.26 14.64
N PRO A 322 -12.47 0.22 14.48
CA PRO A 322 -12.11 1.59 14.79
C PRO A 322 -12.75 2.55 13.80
N LYS A 323 -13.18 3.72 14.25
CA LYS A 323 -13.78 4.72 13.33
C LYS A 323 -12.70 5.31 12.40
N PRO A 324 -13.05 5.82 11.20
CA PRO A 324 -12.09 6.49 10.32
C PRO A 324 -11.31 7.60 11.05
N VAL A 325 -12.01 8.43 11.82
CA VAL A 325 -11.39 9.48 12.65
C VAL A 325 -10.31 8.94 13.61
N GLU A 326 -10.51 7.75 14.19
CA GLU A 326 -9.53 7.12 15.08
C GLU A 326 -8.31 6.62 14.31
N VAL A 327 -8.49 6.15 13.07
CA VAL A 327 -7.41 5.59 12.26
C VAL A 327 -6.52 6.70 11.66
N ASP A 328 -7.09 7.82 11.21
CA ASP A 328 -6.31 8.99 10.74
C ASP A 328 -5.56 9.66 11.89
N ALA A 329 -6.22 9.82 13.05
CA ALA A 329 -5.58 10.42 14.22
C ALA A 329 -4.39 9.58 14.72
N ARG A 330 -4.51 8.24 14.69
CA ARG A 330 -3.40 7.33 14.96
C ARG A 330 -2.26 7.49 13.97
N GLU A 331 -2.55 7.63 12.67
CA GLU A 331 -1.51 7.81 11.65
C GLU A 331 -0.74 9.10 11.85
N LYS A 332 -1.44 10.19 12.14
CA LYS A 332 -0.81 11.48 12.41
C LYS A 332 0.03 11.47 13.67
N GLY A 333 -0.46 10.89 14.77
CA GLY A 333 0.36 10.74 15.97
C GLY A 333 1.62 9.90 15.75
N ARG A 334 1.53 8.83 14.94
CA ARG A 334 2.71 8.05 14.52
C ARG A 334 3.67 8.88 13.67
N ASN A 335 3.16 9.61 12.68
CA ASN A 335 3.98 10.41 11.77
C ASN A 335 4.70 11.53 12.51
N PHE A 336 4.06 12.16 13.49
CA PHE A 336 4.69 13.14 14.35
C PHE A 336 5.93 12.57 15.06
N ALA A 337 5.80 11.43 15.73
CA ALA A 337 6.93 10.78 16.38
C ALA A 337 8.01 10.28 15.40
N ASN A 338 7.62 9.76 14.24
CA ASN A 338 8.53 9.20 13.25
C ASN A 338 9.25 10.26 12.39
N GLN A 339 8.69 11.45 12.25
CA GLN A 339 9.24 12.53 11.39
C GLN A 339 9.92 13.64 12.20
N MET A 340 9.75 13.66 13.52
CA MET A 340 10.43 14.60 14.39
C MET A 340 11.95 14.42 14.27
N SER A 341 12.65 15.48 13.87
CA SER A 341 14.11 15.46 13.88
C SER A 341 14.63 15.62 15.30
N TYR A 342 15.84 15.11 15.57
CA TYR A 342 16.47 15.31 16.87
C TYR A 342 16.61 16.79 17.25
N LYS A 343 16.83 17.68 16.26
CA LYS A 343 16.91 19.12 16.48
C LYS A 343 15.58 19.71 16.95
N ASP A 344 14.47 19.29 16.34
CA ASP A 344 13.13 19.76 16.73
C ASP A 344 12.79 19.28 18.15
N PHE A 345 13.22 18.06 18.50
CA PHE A 345 13.11 17.53 19.85
C PHE A 345 13.94 18.32 20.87
N GLU A 346 15.21 18.64 20.55
CA GLU A 346 16.05 19.48 21.42
C GLU A 346 15.41 20.87 21.64
N GLU A 347 14.88 21.48 20.58
CA GLU A 347 14.18 22.77 20.67
C GLU A 347 12.94 22.69 21.56
N LEU A 348 12.14 21.63 21.42
CA LEU A 348 11.01 21.34 22.30
C LEU A 348 11.45 21.22 23.77
N CYS A 349 12.50 20.44 24.04
CA CYS A 349 13.03 20.22 25.38
C CYS A 349 13.65 21.47 26.01
N ASN A 350 14.21 22.39 25.21
CA ASN A 350 14.79 23.65 25.69
C ASN A 350 13.74 24.71 26.04
N GLN A 351 12.54 24.59 25.47
CA GLN A 351 11.40 25.46 25.80
C GLN A 351 10.70 25.06 27.09
N VAL A 352 11.06 23.89 27.65
CA VAL A 352 10.47 23.34 28.86
C VAL A 352 11.54 23.21 29.96
N PRO A 353 11.59 24.14 30.92
CA PRO A 353 12.57 24.12 32.01
C PRO A 353 12.37 22.94 32.95
#